data_AF-A0A920QBU4-F1
#
_entry.id   AF-A0A920QBU4-F1
#
_cell.length_a   1.000
_cell.length_b   1.000
_cell.length_c   1.000
_cell.angle_alpha   90.00
_cell.angle_beta   90.00
_cell.angle_gamma   90.00
#
_symmetry.space_group_name_H-M   'P 1'
#
loop_
_entity.id
_entity.type
_entity.pdbx_description
1 polymer ?
#
loop_
_entity_poly.entity_id
_entity_poly.type
_entity_poly.pdbx_seq_one_letter_code
_entity_poly.pdbx_strand_id
1 'polypeptide(L)'
;MGQATTCRGANFKSRGGGLACDVSTPRAGHAYGLRALGPAHYGPGTYAPGTNERGGLGQAGPDLLQEMERLGIILDVTHLSDESFDESMDIFGGTVWASHCNCRALVPGDRQLSDPGTQAGDRARGVIGAALDAWMLIPDWERGVTTPRRPASRSPRG
;
A
#
# COMPACT_ATOMS: atom_id res chain seq x y z
N MET A 1 3.60 39.67 -1.54
CA MET A 1 2.59 38.84 -2.23
C MET A 1 3.08 37.40 -2.19
N GLY A 2 2.57 36.60 -1.26
CA GLY A 2 2.96 35.21 -1.07
C GLY A 2 2.25 34.32 -2.09
N GLN A 3 3.02 33.52 -2.82
CA GLN A 3 2.44 32.43 -3.60
C GLN A 3 2.27 31.23 -2.66
N ALA A 4 1.02 30.85 -2.45
CA ALA A 4 0.65 29.59 -1.84
C ALA A 4 1.04 28.46 -2.80
N THR A 5 2.21 27.86 -2.60
CA THR A 5 2.56 26.61 -3.28
C THR A 5 1.82 25.50 -2.56
N THR A 6 0.75 25.01 -3.17
CA THR A 6 0.04 23.81 -2.73
C THR A 6 1.03 22.64 -2.65
N CYS A 7 1.33 22.15 -1.44
CA CYS A 7 1.96 20.86 -1.26
C CYS A 7 0.97 19.80 -1.75
N ARG A 8 1.13 19.31 -2.98
CA ARG A 8 0.46 18.08 -3.41
C ARG A 8 0.95 16.97 -2.47
N GLY A 9 0.02 16.30 -1.78
CA GLY A 9 0.33 15.19 -0.89
C GLY A 9 1.17 14.14 -1.59
N ALA A 10 2.48 14.17 -1.34
CA ALA A 10 3.39 13.16 -1.81
C ALA A 10 3.24 11.95 -0.89
N ASN A 11 2.56 10.92 -1.39
CA ASN A 11 2.88 9.55 -1.00
C ASN A 11 4.37 9.38 -1.27
N PHE A 12 5.18 9.17 -0.24
CA PHE A 12 6.63 9.02 -0.41
C PHE A 12 6.89 7.74 -1.20
N LYS A 13 7.05 7.89 -2.51
CA LYS A 13 7.33 6.82 -3.46
C LYS A 13 8.79 6.98 -3.82
N SER A 14 9.69 6.29 -3.13
CA SER A 14 11.12 6.41 -3.37
C SER A 14 11.47 5.94 -4.79
N ARG A 15 11.59 6.88 -5.72
CA ARG A 15 12.45 6.76 -6.89
C ARG A 15 13.40 7.94 -6.83
N GLY A 16 14.68 7.68 -6.71
CA GLY A 16 15.72 8.69 -6.53
C GLY A 16 15.59 9.83 -7.54
N GLY A 17 15.49 11.06 -7.04
CA GLY A 17 15.40 12.30 -7.81
C GLY A 17 15.16 13.48 -6.88
N GLY A 18 16.13 14.38 -6.77
CA GLY A 18 16.23 15.40 -5.72
C GLY A 18 15.12 16.45 -5.70
N LEU A 19 14.59 16.70 -4.50
CA LEU A 19 13.88 17.92 -4.10
C LEU A 19 14.81 18.73 -3.17
N ALA A 20 14.70 20.06 -3.19
CA ALA A 20 15.57 21.01 -2.47
C ALA A 20 15.44 20.99 -0.93
N CYS A 21 14.63 20.07 -0.40
CA CYS A 21 14.49 19.77 1.02
C CYS A 21 14.75 18.28 1.20
N ASP A 22 15.65 17.94 2.13
CA ASP A 22 15.91 16.55 2.47
C ASP A 22 14.68 15.93 3.14
N VAL A 23 13.85 15.27 2.34
CA VAL A 23 12.68 14.49 2.77
C VAL A 23 13.01 13.01 2.90
N SER A 24 14.29 12.63 2.93
CA SER A 24 14.74 11.23 2.95
C SER A 24 14.30 10.43 4.17
N THR A 25 13.87 11.12 5.24
CA THR A 25 13.40 10.48 6.48
C THR A 25 11.93 10.77 6.76
N PRO A 26 11.21 9.85 7.45
CA PRO A 26 9.83 10.07 7.87
C PRO A 26 9.64 11.36 8.66
N ARG A 27 10.60 11.71 9.52
CA ARG A 27 10.57 12.93 10.33
C ARG A 27 10.64 14.19 9.49
N ALA A 28 11.56 14.25 8.55
CA ALA A 28 11.68 15.41 7.67
C ALA A 28 10.44 15.52 6.78
N GLY A 29 10.00 14.42 6.17
CA GLY A 29 8.75 14.36 5.42
C GLY A 29 7.55 14.85 6.24
N HIS A 30 7.43 14.42 7.50
CA HIS A 30 6.35 14.84 8.39
C HIS A 30 6.37 16.36 8.66
N ALA A 31 7.55 16.96 8.86
CA ALA A 31 7.69 18.40 9.01
C ALA A 31 7.23 19.16 7.75
N TYR A 32 7.37 18.55 6.57
CA TYR A 32 6.88 19.09 5.29
C TYR A 32 5.44 18.67 4.93
N GLY A 33 4.73 17.95 5.80
CA GLY A 33 3.31 17.62 5.63
C GLY A 33 2.98 16.17 5.28
N LEU A 34 3.95 15.25 5.29
CA LEU A 34 3.69 13.80 5.11
C LEU A 34 2.81 13.27 6.25
N ARG A 35 1.71 12.58 5.91
CA ARG A 35 0.76 12.02 6.90
C ARG A 35 0.37 10.57 6.66
N ALA A 36 0.73 9.98 5.51
CA ALA A 36 0.58 8.56 5.24
C ALA A 36 1.80 8.04 4.49
N LEU A 37 2.24 6.82 4.78
CA LEU A 37 3.38 6.18 4.13
C LEU A 37 3.15 4.67 3.99
N GLY A 38 3.51 4.13 2.82
CA GLY A 38 3.52 2.69 2.55
C GLY A 38 4.96 2.16 2.46
N PRO A 39 5.34 1.09 3.20
CA PRO A 39 6.71 0.56 3.18
C PRO A 39 7.11 -0.17 1.87
N ALA A 40 6.15 -0.58 1.04
CA ALA A 40 6.36 -1.41 -0.14
C ALA A 40 5.67 -0.90 -1.42
N HIS A 41 6.06 -1.48 -2.57
CA HIS A 41 5.40 -1.30 -3.86
C HIS A 41 5.35 -2.60 -4.68
N TYR A 42 5.98 -2.66 -5.86
CA TYR A 42 6.10 -3.91 -6.61
C TYR A 42 7.53 -4.46 -6.47
N GLY A 43 7.65 -5.77 -6.29
CA GLY A 43 8.94 -6.45 -6.19
C GLY A 43 9.63 -6.27 -4.83
N PRO A 44 10.94 -6.50 -4.76
CA PRO A 44 11.70 -6.38 -3.51
C PRO A 44 11.78 -4.91 -3.06
N GLY A 45 11.84 -4.70 -1.74
CA GLY A 45 11.97 -3.37 -1.15
C GLY A 45 12.87 -3.38 0.08
N THR A 46 13.41 -2.21 0.43
CA THR A 46 14.31 -2.05 1.58
C THR A 46 13.60 -2.28 2.92
N TYR A 47 12.36 -1.79 3.03
CA TYR A 47 11.58 -1.85 4.26
C TYR A 47 10.63 -3.05 4.30
N ALA A 48 10.12 -3.44 3.14
CA ALA A 48 9.28 -4.62 2.96
C ALA A 48 9.26 -5.02 1.47
N PRO A 49 9.22 -6.31 1.13
CA PRO A 49 8.79 -6.77 -0.18
C PRO A 49 7.33 -6.38 -0.45
N GLY A 50 7.01 -6.20 -1.72
CA GLY A 50 5.68 -5.80 -2.14
C GLY A 50 4.99 -6.79 -3.07
N THR A 51 4.05 -6.30 -3.88
CA THR A 51 3.30 -7.13 -4.83
C THR A 51 4.24 -7.83 -5.83
N ASN A 52 3.95 -9.09 -6.14
CA ASN A 52 4.78 -10.04 -6.89
C ASN A 52 6.06 -10.48 -6.16
N GLU A 53 6.15 -10.24 -4.85
CA GLU A 53 7.25 -10.69 -4.01
C GLU A 53 6.70 -11.33 -2.72
N ARG A 54 7.53 -12.11 -2.03
CA ARG A 54 7.18 -12.76 -0.76
C ARG A 54 8.16 -12.38 0.36
N GLY A 55 7.71 -12.53 1.59
CA GLY A 55 8.55 -12.38 2.77
C GLY A 55 8.13 -11.26 3.71
N GLY A 56 8.67 -11.30 4.93
CA GLY A 56 8.40 -10.33 5.99
C GLY A 56 9.10 -9.00 5.78
N LEU A 57 8.98 -8.13 6.78
CA LEU A 57 9.63 -6.83 6.81
C LEU A 57 11.15 -6.97 6.62
N GLY A 58 11.71 -6.04 5.86
CA GLY A 58 13.15 -5.89 5.75
C GLY A 58 13.76 -5.44 7.08
N GLN A 59 15.08 -5.54 7.21
CA GLN A 59 15.80 -5.24 8.46
C GLN A 59 15.51 -3.84 9.02
N ALA A 60 15.25 -2.85 8.15
CA ALA A 60 14.93 -1.47 8.54
C ALA A 60 13.41 -1.20 8.67
N GLY A 61 12.56 -2.18 8.36
CA GLY A 61 11.11 -2.07 8.41
C GLY A 61 10.55 -1.76 9.80
N PRO A 62 10.94 -2.52 10.85
CA PRO A 62 10.47 -2.27 12.21
C PRO A 62 10.78 -0.85 12.71
N ASP A 63 11.99 -0.35 12.48
CA ASP A 63 12.40 1.01 12.88
C ASP A 63 11.58 2.09 12.15
N LEU A 64 11.26 1.87 10.87
CA LEU A 64 10.39 2.76 10.10
C LEU A 64 8.98 2.80 10.70
N LEU A 65 8.39 1.64 11.02
CA LEU A 65 7.04 1.55 11.60
C LEU A 65 6.97 2.26 12.95
N GLN A 66 7.96 2.06 13.81
CA GLN A 66 8.04 2.73 15.12
C GLN A 66 8.14 4.26 14.98
N GLU A 67 8.95 4.77 14.04
CA GLU A 67 9.05 6.22 13.83
C GLU A 67 7.77 6.79 13.20
N MET A 68 7.12 6.06 12.29
CA MET A 68 5.81 6.43 11.76
C MET A 68 4.76 6.53 12.87
N GLU A 69 4.70 5.54 13.75
CA GLU A 69 3.77 5.51 14.88
C GLU A 69 4.03 6.69 15.82
N ARG A 70 5.29 6.94 16.18
CA ARG A 70 5.70 8.07 17.02
C ARG A 70 5.33 9.42 16.41
N LEU A 71 5.32 9.53 15.08
CA LEU A 71 4.95 10.74 14.35
C LEU A 71 3.44 10.85 14.07
N GLY A 72 2.66 9.79 14.31
CA GLY A 72 1.25 9.75 13.90
C GLY A 72 1.05 9.70 12.39
N ILE A 73 2.01 9.14 11.63
CA ILE A 73 1.88 8.88 10.20
C ILE A 73 1.04 7.61 10.02
N ILE A 74 0.02 7.68 9.16
CA ILE A 74 -0.84 6.55 8.81
C ILE A 74 -0.03 5.52 8.02
N LEU A 75 -0.15 4.24 8.42
CA LEU A 75 0.42 3.13 7.68
C LEU A 75 -0.49 2.77 6.49
N ASP A 76 0.05 2.88 5.28
CA ASP A 76 -0.58 2.36 4.06
C ASP A 76 -0.09 0.95 3.78
N VAL A 77 -0.98 -0.02 3.97
CA VAL A 77 -0.68 -1.45 3.77
C VAL A 77 -0.82 -1.88 2.32
N THR A 78 -1.24 -0.97 1.44
CA THR A 78 -1.34 -1.30 0.02
C THR A 78 0.03 -1.73 -0.49
N HIS A 79 0.03 -2.81 -1.29
CA HIS A 79 1.19 -3.46 -1.85
C HIS A 79 2.02 -4.36 -0.93
N LEU A 80 1.84 -4.36 0.40
CA LEU A 80 2.58 -5.30 1.24
C LEU A 80 2.32 -6.74 0.80
N SER A 81 3.35 -7.59 0.90
CA SER A 81 3.16 -9.03 0.91
C SER A 81 2.33 -9.45 2.12
N ASP A 82 1.78 -10.65 2.10
CA ASP A 82 1.00 -11.19 3.24
C ASP A 82 1.85 -11.24 4.52
N GLU A 83 3.09 -11.70 4.41
CA GLU A 83 3.96 -11.83 5.58
C GLU A 83 4.37 -10.46 6.14
N SER A 84 4.67 -9.48 5.27
CA SER A 84 4.97 -8.11 5.71
C SER A 84 3.75 -7.41 6.28
N PHE A 85 2.56 -7.70 5.78
CA PHE A 85 1.31 -7.21 6.34
C PHE A 85 1.13 -7.70 7.77
N ASP A 86 1.23 -9.01 7.99
CA ASP A 86 1.06 -9.63 9.30
C ASP A 86 2.06 -9.07 10.32
N GLU A 87 3.36 -9.04 9.96
CA GLU A 87 4.40 -8.46 10.83
C GLU A 87 4.17 -6.97 11.11
N SER A 88 3.68 -6.21 10.12
CA SER A 88 3.35 -4.79 10.33
C SER A 88 2.20 -4.64 11.33
N MET A 89 1.20 -5.51 11.31
CA MET A 89 0.05 -5.47 12.24
C MET A 89 0.43 -5.88 13.66
N ASP A 90 1.49 -6.67 13.83
CA ASP A 90 2.00 -7.04 15.15
C ASP A 90 2.89 -5.93 15.77
N ILE A 91 3.51 -5.07 14.94
CA ILE A 91 4.42 -4.00 15.39
C ILE A 91 3.71 -2.65 15.52
N PHE A 92 2.85 -2.29 14.56
CA PHE A 92 2.34 -0.92 14.40
C PHE A 92 1.00 -0.72 15.13
N GLY A 93 1.00 0.12 16.17
CA GLY A 93 -0.18 0.44 16.98
C GLY A 93 -1.01 1.63 16.48
N GLY A 94 -0.60 2.28 15.39
CA GLY A 94 -1.21 3.50 14.87
C GLY A 94 -2.42 3.30 13.94
N THR A 95 -2.78 4.35 13.20
CA THR A 95 -3.86 4.26 12.20
C THR A 95 -3.38 3.58 10.94
N VAL A 96 -4.13 2.58 10.50
CA VAL A 96 -3.86 1.78 9.30
C VAL A 96 -4.93 2.07 8.24
N TRP A 97 -4.54 2.13 6.97
CA TRP A 97 -5.49 2.10 5.85
C TRP A 97 -4.90 1.34 4.65
N ALA A 98 -5.75 0.90 3.74
CA ALA A 98 -5.34 0.44 2.42
C ALA A 98 -5.85 1.47 1.42
N SER A 99 -4.97 2.30 0.89
CA SER A 99 -5.36 3.45 0.05
C SER A 99 -5.97 3.05 -1.31
N HIS A 100 -5.52 1.94 -1.91
CA HIS A 100 -6.06 1.43 -3.19
C HIS A 100 -5.90 -0.10 -3.28
N CYS A 101 -6.84 -0.83 -2.67
CA CYS A 101 -6.84 -2.29 -2.67
C CYS A 101 -8.27 -2.85 -2.66
N ASN A 102 -8.49 -4.03 -3.24
CA ASN A 102 -9.73 -4.79 -3.10
C ASN A 102 -9.48 -6.09 -2.33
N CYS A 103 -10.41 -7.03 -2.45
CA CYS A 103 -10.45 -8.29 -1.71
C CYS A 103 -10.17 -9.49 -2.65
N ARG A 104 -9.48 -10.52 -2.15
CA ARG A 104 -9.22 -11.76 -2.90
C ARG A 104 -10.49 -12.53 -3.26
N ALA A 105 -11.56 -12.41 -2.47
CA ALA A 105 -12.88 -12.92 -2.86
C ALA A 105 -13.42 -12.31 -4.17
N LEU A 106 -12.96 -11.12 -4.58
CA LEU A 106 -13.37 -10.49 -5.85
C LEU A 106 -12.53 -10.99 -7.03
N VAL A 107 -11.20 -10.86 -6.91
CA VAL A 107 -10.22 -11.37 -7.88
C VAL A 107 -9.07 -11.96 -7.09
N PRO A 108 -8.73 -13.25 -7.26
CA PRO A 108 -7.57 -13.83 -6.59
C PRO A 108 -6.27 -13.16 -7.03
N GLY A 109 -5.40 -12.83 -6.08
CA GLY A 109 -4.10 -12.25 -6.36
C GLY A 109 -3.44 -11.64 -5.12
N ASP A 110 -2.11 -11.63 -5.12
CA ASP A 110 -1.27 -11.05 -4.06
C ASP A 110 -1.40 -9.52 -3.98
N ARG A 111 -1.86 -8.88 -5.05
CA ARG A 111 -2.19 -7.45 -5.05
C ARG A 111 -3.41 -7.12 -4.18
N GLN A 112 -4.26 -8.09 -3.92
CA GLN A 112 -5.51 -7.93 -3.18
C GLN A 112 -5.31 -8.39 -1.74
N LEU A 113 -6.01 -7.74 -0.81
CA LEU A 113 -5.98 -8.18 0.59
C LEU A 113 -6.62 -9.56 0.71
N SER A 114 -6.01 -10.41 1.55
CA SER A 114 -6.64 -11.63 2.04
C SER A 114 -8.00 -11.29 2.65
N ASP A 115 -8.92 -12.26 2.61
CA ASP A 115 -10.32 -11.98 2.94
C ASP A 115 -10.44 -11.27 4.29
N PRO A 116 -11.16 -10.11 4.34
CA PRO A 116 -11.27 -9.27 5.53
C PRO A 116 -11.78 -10.00 6.78
N GLY A 117 -12.45 -11.15 6.58
CA GLY A 117 -13.01 -11.98 7.63
C GLY A 117 -12.00 -12.75 8.48
N THR A 118 -10.72 -12.83 8.12
CA THR A 118 -9.74 -13.62 8.90
C THR A 118 -8.73 -12.82 9.71
N GLN A 119 -8.34 -11.59 9.34
CA GLN A 119 -7.25 -10.90 10.07
C GLN A 119 -7.34 -9.37 10.17
N ALA A 120 -7.96 -8.66 9.22
CA ALA A 120 -7.89 -7.21 9.16
C ALA A 120 -9.06 -6.49 9.87
N GLY A 121 -10.28 -7.04 9.86
CA GLY A 121 -11.48 -6.33 10.31
C GLY A 121 -11.50 -5.93 11.79
N ASP A 122 -10.89 -6.75 12.66
CA ASP A 122 -10.89 -6.50 14.11
C ASP A 122 -9.63 -5.78 14.60
N ARG A 123 -8.49 -5.94 13.90
CA ARG A 123 -7.21 -5.31 14.26
C ARG A 123 -7.00 -3.95 13.58
N ALA A 124 -7.49 -3.78 12.36
CA ALA A 124 -7.46 -2.52 11.65
C ALA A 124 -8.83 -1.85 11.77
N ARG A 125 -8.94 -0.85 12.66
CA ARG A 125 -9.97 0.20 12.58
C ARG A 125 -9.71 1.12 11.38
N GLY A 126 -9.40 0.53 10.23
CA GLY A 126 -8.85 1.16 9.05
C GLY A 126 -9.87 1.32 7.93
N VAL A 127 -9.54 2.18 6.97
CA VAL A 127 -10.33 2.42 5.76
C VAL A 127 -9.70 1.64 4.60
N ILE A 128 -10.52 1.05 3.75
CA ILE A 128 -10.09 0.45 2.47
C ILE A 128 -10.63 1.32 1.33
N GLY A 129 -9.73 1.94 0.58
CA GLY A 129 -10.02 2.58 -0.69
C GLY A 129 -10.08 1.54 -1.80
N ALA A 130 -11.26 1.34 -2.40
CA ALA A 130 -11.42 0.40 -3.50
C ALA A 130 -10.62 0.84 -4.74
N ALA A 131 -9.86 -0.09 -5.31
CA ALA A 131 -9.13 0.13 -6.55
C ALA A 131 -10.02 -0.14 -7.76
N LEU A 132 -9.99 0.77 -8.74
CA LEU A 132 -10.84 0.72 -9.95
C LEU A 132 -10.11 0.22 -11.20
N ASP A 133 -8.91 -0.31 -11.03
CA ASP A 133 -8.19 -0.99 -12.10
C ASP A 133 -8.98 -2.21 -12.55
N ALA A 134 -9.28 -2.31 -13.86
CA ALA A 134 -10.12 -3.37 -14.40
C ALA A 134 -9.63 -4.79 -14.04
N TRP A 135 -8.32 -4.98 -14.00
CA TRP A 135 -7.69 -6.25 -13.65
C TRP A 135 -7.81 -6.62 -12.17
N MET A 136 -8.16 -5.66 -11.31
CA MET A 136 -8.44 -5.86 -9.89
C MET A 136 -9.95 -5.97 -9.60
N LEU A 137 -10.81 -5.86 -10.61
CA LEU A 137 -12.27 -5.91 -10.49
C LEU A 137 -12.90 -7.07 -11.28
N ILE A 138 -12.27 -7.46 -12.37
CA ILE A 138 -12.80 -8.44 -13.32
C ILE A 138 -11.89 -9.67 -13.30
N PRO A 139 -12.39 -10.84 -12.87
CA PRO A 139 -11.65 -12.10 -12.99
C PRO A 139 -11.21 -12.35 -14.43
N ASP A 140 -10.06 -13.00 -14.59
CA ASP A 140 -9.49 -13.39 -15.88
C ASP A 140 -9.14 -12.19 -16.81
N TRP A 141 -9.01 -10.98 -16.26
CA TRP A 141 -8.55 -9.83 -17.03
C TRP A 141 -7.05 -9.90 -17.33
N GLU A 142 -6.70 -9.93 -18.61
CA GLU A 142 -5.32 -9.88 -19.08
C GLU A 142 -4.94 -8.44 -19.47
N ARG A 143 -3.95 -7.87 -18.77
CA ARG A 143 -3.46 -6.51 -19.06
C ARG A 143 -2.90 -6.42 -20.48
N GLY A 144 -3.40 -5.47 -21.27
CA GLY A 144 -3.00 -5.25 -22.66
C GLY A 144 -3.70 -6.14 -23.70
N VAL A 145 -4.49 -7.13 -23.25
CA VAL A 145 -5.24 -8.06 -24.13
C VAL A 145 -6.74 -7.85 -23.98
N THR A 146 -7.25 -7.89 -22.74
CA THR A 146 -8.66 -7.68 -22.45
C THR A 146 -9.01 -6.20 -22.56
N THR A 147 -10.17 -5.90 -23.14
CA THR A 147 -10.69 -4.53 -23.23
C THR A 147 -12.15 -4.49 -22.81
N PRO A 148 -12.72 -3.31 -22.46
CA PRO A 148 -14.14 -3.22 -22.14
C PRO A 148 -15.07 -3.69 -23.27
N ARG A 149 -14.60 -3.63 -24.54
CA ARG A 149 -15.34 -4.09 -25.72
C ARG A 149 -15.15 -5.57 -26.02
N ARG A 150 -14.08 -6.17 -25.49
CA ARG A 150 -13.74 -7.59 -25.62
C ARG A 150 -13.50 -8.14 -24.21
N PRO A 151 -14.59 -8.45 -23.46
CA PRO A 151 -14.48 -8.88 -22.08
C PRO A 151 -13.74 -10.21 -21.98
N ALA A 152 -13.11 -10.45 -20.84
CA ALA A 152 -12.50 -11.74 -20.52
C ALA A 152 -13.56 -12.84 -20.65
N SER A 153 -13.17 -14.01 -21.17
CA SER A 153 -14.04 -15.18 -21.17
C SER A 153 -14.31 -15.56 -19.72
N ARG A 154 -15.54 -15.38 -19.24
CA ARG A 154 -15.92 -15.79 -17.89
C ARG A 154 -15.74 -17.29 -17.75
N SER A 155 -14.77 -17.73 -16.94
CA SER A 155 -14.78 -19.12 -16.46
C SER A 155 -16.05 -19.35 -15.63
N PRO A 156 -16.75 -20.50 -15.75
CA PRO A 156 -17.87 -20.80 -14.88
C PRO A 156 -17.35 -20.83 -13.44
N ARG A 157 -17.98 -20.04 -12.56
CA ARG A 157 -17.66 -20.04 -11.13
C ARG A 157 -17.80 -21.47 -10.59
N GLY A 158 -16.68 -22.06 -10.17
CA GLY A 158 -16.63 -23.34 -9.47
C GLY A 158 -17.12 -23.21 -8.03
#